data_AF-A0A2E8HT77-F1
#
_entry.id   AF-A0A2E8HT77-F1
#
_cell.length_a   1.000
_cell.length_b   1.000
_cell.length_c   1.000
_cell.angle_alpha   90.00
_cell.angle_beta   90.00
_cell.angle_gamma   90.00
#
_symmetry.space_group_name_H-M   'P 1'
#
loop_
_entity.id
_entity.type
_entity.pdbx_description
1 polymer ?
#
loop_
_entity_poly.entity_id
_entity_poly.type
_entity_poly.pdbx_seq_one_letter_code
_entity_poly.pdbx_strand_id
1 'polypeptide(L)' 'MSNKSILQLLSANLNCYQSTNWLKTENERLNGSTPAEMMLENKEDKVIKILPEEIARIKNKPKKN' A
#
# COMPACT_ATOMS: atom_id res chain seq x y z
N MET A 1 4.37 -10.26 -12.83
CA MET A 1 5.26 -9.28 -12.19
C MET A 1 5.08 -9.44 -10.68
N SER A 2 6.14 -9.75 -9.96
CA SER A 2 6.05 -10.42 -8.66
C SER A 2 5.90 -9.46 -7.48
N ASN A 3 5.07 -9.81 -6.48
CA ASN A 3 4.98 -9.35 -5.09
C ASN A 3 6.19 -8.62 -4.49
N LYS A 4 7.42 -9.03 -4.86
CA LYS A 4 8.67 -8.34 -4.55
C LYS A 4 8.62 -6.84 -4.87
N SER A 5 7.94 -6.42 -5.93
CA SER A 5 7.83 -5.00 -6.31
C SER A 5 7.06 -4.17 -5.28
N ILE A 6 5.97 -4.69 -4.69
CA ILE A 6 5.13 -3.96 -3.73
C ILE A 6 5.88 -3.74 -2.42
N LEU A 7 6.41 -4.81 -1.83
CA LEU A 7 7.14 -4.73 -0.56
C LEU A 7 8.40 -3.88 -0.69
N GLN A 8 9.10 -3.97 -1.83
CA GLN A 8 10.30 -3.19 -2.10
C GLN A 8 9.98 -1.69 -2.28
N LEU A 9 8.89 -1.34 -2.97
CA LEU A 9 8.41 0.04 -3.09
C LEU A 9 7.98 0.62 -1.74
N LEU A 10 7.30 -0.18 -0.91
CA LEU A 10 6.91 0.21 0.44
C LEU A 10 8.16 0.44 1.31
N SER A 11 9.10 -0.51 1.36
CA SER A 11 10.30 -0.38 2.19
C SER A 11 11.21 0.78 1.75
N ALA A 12 11.21 1.14 0.46
CA ALA A 12 12.00 2.25 -0.06
C ALA A 12 11.41 3.62 0.28
N ASN A 13 10.11 3.71 0.58
CA ASN A 13 9.42 4.99 0.73
C ASN A 13 8.78 5.21 2.11
N LEU A 14 8.46 4.14 2.83
CA LEU A 14 7.70 4.13 4.07
C LEU A 14 8.41 3.29 5.12
N ASN A 15 8.25 3.66 6.40
CA ASN A 15 8.76 2.85 7.50
C ASN A 15 7.90 1.60 7.74
N CYS A 16 8.42 0.63 8.51
CA CYS A 16 7.73 -0.63 8.79
C CYS A 16 6.30 -0.45 9.34
N TYR A 17 6.08 0.56 10.19
CA TYR A 17 4.77 0.86 10.75
C TYR A 17 3.81 1.37 9.67
N GLN A 18 4.20 2.36 8.88
CA GLN A 18 3.40 2.91 7.79
C GLN A 18 3.05 1.86 6.74
N SER A 19 4.04 1.05 6.35
CA SER A 19 3.85 -0.04 5.39
C SER A 19 2.86 -1.08 5.92
N THR A 20 3.03 -1.53 7.17
CA THR A 20 2.11 -2.50 7.79
C THR A 20 0.71 -1.92 7.95
N ASN A 21 0.61 -0.66 8.39
CA ASN A 21 -0.68 -0.01 8.58
C ASN A 21 -1.41 0.12 7.25
N TRP A 22 -0.73 0.57 6.18
CA TRP A 22 -1.34 0.66 4.86
C TRP A 22 -1.79 -0.70 4.32
N LEU A 23 -0.96 -1.74 4.45
CA LEU A 23 -1.30 -3.10 3.99
C LEU A 23 -2.57 -3.65 4.66
N LYS A 24 -2.83 -3.27 5.92
CA LYS A 24 -3.97 -3.73 6.72
C LYS A 24 -5.17 -2.78 6.69
N THR A 25 -5.01 -1.58 6.12
CA THR A 25 -6.10 -0.59 6.07
C THR A 25 -6.93 -0.83 4.82
N GLU A 26 -8.25 -0.79 4.97
CA GLU A 26 -9.18 -0.82 3.83
C GLU A 26 -8.90 0.34 2.88
N ASN A 27 -8.97 0.07 1.58
CA ASN A 27 -8.69 1.06 0.57
C ASN A 27 -9.90 1.23 -0.35
N GLU A 28 -10.45 2.44 -0.39
CA GLU A 28 -11.59 2.77 -1.26
C GLU A 28 -11.27 2.48 -2.74
N ARG A 29 -10.01 2.68 -3.16
CA ARG A 29 -9.54 2.40 -4.53
C ARG A 29 -9.41 0.91 -4.83
N LEU A 30 -9.48 0.06 -3.79
CA LEU A 30 -9.56 -1.39 -3.88
C LEU A 30 -10.98 -1.90 -3.54
N ASN A 31 -12.01 -1.06 -3.67
CA ASN A 31 -13.40 -1.37 -3.32
C ASN A 31 -13.60 -1.75 -1.85
N GLY A 32 -12.83 -1.15 -0.94
CA GLY A 32 -12.91 -1.46 0.50
C GLY A 32 -12.06 -2.65 0.92
N SER A 33 -11.43 -3.38 -0.01
CA SER A 33 -10.47 -4.44 0.36
C SER A 33 -9.15 -3.86 0.85
N THR A 34 -8.44 -4.63 1.66
CA THR A 34 -7.09 -4.28 2.09
C THR A 34 -6.06 -4.65 1.01
N PRO A 35 -4.95 -3.89 0.88
CA PRO A 35 -3.88 -4.27 -0.04
C PRO A 35 -3.31 -5.66 0.24
N ALA A 36 -3.27 -6.10 1.50
CA ALA A 36 -2.84 -7.44 1.88
C ALA A 36 -3.76 -8.54 1.34
N GLU A 37 -5.09 -8.39 1.46
CA GLU A 37 -6.06 -9.33 0.88
C GLU A 37 -5.90 -9.41 -0.64
N MET A 38 -5.73 -8.27 -1.30
CA MET A 38 -5.55 -8.23 -2.75
C MET A 38 -4.25 -8.93 -3.20
N MET A 39 -3.18 -8.87 -2.40
CA MET A 39 -1.96 -9.63 -2.65
C MET A 39 -2.18 -11.14 -2.46
N LEU A 40 -2.93 -11.54 -1.43
CA LEU A 40 -3.26 -12.96 -1.18
C LEU A 40 -4.18 -13.54 -2.26
N GLU A 41 -5.07 -12.73 -2.84
CA GLU A 41 -5.97 -13.12 -3.93
C GLU A 41 -5.31 -13.09 -5.32
N ASN A 42 -3.98 -12.90 -5.41
CA ASN A 42 -3.25 -12.70 -6.67
C ASN A 42 -3.76 -11.52 -7.52
N LYS A 43 -4.37 -10.50 -6.89
CA LYS A 43 -4.84 -9.25 -7.51
C LYS A 43 -3.82 -8.11 -7.31
N GLU A 44 -2.55 -8.47 -7.26
CA GLU A 44 -1.40 -7.57 -7.03
C GLU A 44 -1.35 -6.41 -8.03
N ASP A 45 -1.79 -6.62 -9.28
CA ASP A 45 -1.78 -5.58 -10.32
C ASP A 45 -2.61 -4.35 -9.93
N LYS A 46 -3.71 -4.55 -9.20
CA LYS A 46 -4.55 -3.44 -8.70
C LYS A 46 -3.83 -2.67 -7.60
N VAL A 47 -3.12 -3.39 -6.73
CA VAL A 47 -2.32 -2.81 -5.65
C VAL A 47 -1.17 -2.00 -6.22
N ILE A 48 -0.41 -2.54 -7.18
CA ILE A 48 0.70 -1.87 -7.85
C ILE A 48 0.25 -0.58 -8.53
N LYS A 49 -0.93 -0.58 -9.17
CA LYS A 49 -1.48 0.62 -9.83
C LYS A 49 -1.71 1.79 -8.88
N ILE A 50 -2.21 1.52 -7.66
CA ILE A 50 -2.53 2.59 -6.71
C ILE A 50 -1.36 2.93 -5.77
N LEU A 51 -0.39 2.03 -5.64
CA LEU A 51 0.69 2.11 -4.66
C LEU A 51 1.50 3.43 -4.71
N PRO A 52 1.92 3.97 -5.87
CA PRO A 52 2.68 5.23 -5.90
C PRO A 52 1.91 6.42 -5.32
N GLU A 53 0.62 6.53 -5.65
CA GLU A 53 -0.24 7.60 -5.16
C GLU A 53 -0.52 7.46 -3.66
N GLU A 54 -0.71 6.23 -3.20
CA GLU A 54 -0.89 5.92 -1.78
C GLU A 54 0.37 6.25 -0.96
N ILE A 55 1.55 5.91 -1.48
CA ILE A 55 2.83 6.29 -0.89
C ILE A 55 2.93 7.81 -0.77
N ALA A 56 2.59 8.55 -1.83
CA ALA A 56 2.60 10.03 -1.79
C ALA A 56 1.62 10.56 -0.74
N ARG A 57 0.41 10.00 -0.65
CA ARG A 57 -0.58 10.38 0.38
C ARG A 57 -0.08 10.13 1.79
N ILE A 58 0.57 8.99 2.05
CA ILE A 58 1.07 8.62 3.37
C ILE A 58 2.26 9.52 3.76
N LYS A 59 3.18 9.80 2.84
CA LYS A 59 4.34 10.68 3.09
C LYS A 59 3.93 12.12 3.33
N ASN A 60 2.92 12.60 2.62
CA ASN A 60 2.44 13.98 2.72
C ASN A 60 1.36 14.17 3.80
N LYS A 61 0.97 13.11 4.52
CA LYS A 61 -0.02 13.23 5.60
C LYS A 61 0.58 14.13 6.69
N PRO A 62 0.02 15.31 6.96
CA PRO A 62 0.55 16.19 7.99
C PRO A 62 0.52 15.46 9.32
N LYS A 63 1.63 15.51 10.07
CA LYS A 63 1.63 15.08 11.47
C LYS A 63 0.55 15.90 12.17
N LYS A 64 -0.53 15.24 12.60
CA LYS A 64 -1.44 15.82 13.58
C LYS A 64 -0.60 16.00 14.85
N ASN A 65 -0.14 17.23 15.07
CA ASN A 65 0.38 17.69 16.35
C ASN A 65 -0.74 17.68 17.39
#